data_AF-A0A7W1B820-F1
#
_entry.id   AF-A0A7W1B820-F1
#
_cell.length_a   1.000
_cell.length_b   1.000
_cell.length_c   1.000
_cell.angle_alpha   90.00
_cell.angle_beta   90.00
_cell.angle_gamma   90.00
#
_symmetry.space_group_name_H-M   'P 1'
#
loop_
_entity.id
_entity.type
_entity.pdbx_description
1 polymer ?
#
loop_
_entity_poly.entity_id
_entity_poly.type
_entity_poly.pdbx_seq_one_letter_code
_entity_poly.pdbx_strand_id
1 'polypeptide(L)'
;MIRGALGFVALGTLAALAVGCQDDVATPFPDGLEPIEDNPLPADATHAELFAGATLDGDRIRVYGRGYVHAAPAVVWAVTKDPTVMIASCRTSSQTVTDNAEPGSETYERAYVVHYFVDDLVNVEWDDAWRYGTILGTPDALELGMIKHQKIQGSDFIAFSAGTIQVLATEDPNITELAFVEHLEAIQATTDDVLGSVQHTYESILARTHGDGNPPCP
;
A
#
# COMPACT_ATOMS: atom_id res chain seq x y z
N MET A 1 -43.76 16.17 -61.79
CA MET A 1 -42.74 15.21 -61.32
C MET A 1 -41.44 15.67 -61.96
N ILE A 2 -40.39 16.13 -61.27
CA ILE A 2 -39.66 15.59 -60.11
C ILE A 2 -39.04 16.78 -59.34
N ARG A 3 -39.18 16.82 -58.01
CA ARG A 3 -38.43 17.71 -57.11
C ARG A 3 -37.14 16.98 -56.71
N GLY A 4 -35.97 17.54 -57.01
CA GLY A 4 -34.68 17.08 -56.50
C GLY A 4 -34.38 17.73 -55.15
N ALA A 5 -34.22 16.92 -54.11
CA ALA A 5 -33.87 17.36 -52.76
C ALA A 5 -32.34 17.34 -52.57
N LEU A 6 -31.80 18.48 -52.13
CA LEU A 6 -30.48 18.61 -51.50
C LEU A 6 -30.49 17.95 -50.11
N GLY A 7 -29.33 17.43 -49.72
CA GLY A 7 -28.83 17.64 -48.36
C GLY A 7 -28.60 16.38 -47.53
N PHE A 8 -27.34 16.07 -47.29
CA PHE A 8 -26.65 16.09 -45.99
C PHE A 8 -25.52 15.04 -46.02
N VAL A 9 -24.29 15.50 -46.23
CA VAL A 9 -23.09 14.70 -45.95
C VAL A 9 -22.81 14.85 -44.47
N ALA A 10 -23.12 13.82 -43.68
CA ALA A 10 -22.73 13.74 -42.29
C ALA A 10 -21.21 13.53 -42.22
N LEU A 11 -20.47 14.57 -41.81
CA LEU A 11 -19.09 14.42 -41.34
C LEU A 11 -19.14 13.66 -40.00
N GLY A 12 -18.84 12.36 -40.04
CA GLY A 12 -18.60 11.57 -38.84
C GLY A 12 -17.24 11.93 -38.26
N THR A 13 -17.22 12.67 -37.16
CA THR A 13 -16.02 12.92 -36.35
C THR A 13 -15.63 11.60 -35.69
N LEU A 14 -14.62 10.92 -36.24
CA LEU A 14 -13.96 9.79 -35.61
C LEU A 14 -13.25 10.32 -34.36
N ALA A 15 -13.83 10.13 -33.18
CA ALA A 15 -13.12 10.31 -31.92
C ALA A 15 -12.04 9.22 -31.87
N ALA A 16 -10.83 9.56 -32.28
CA ALA A 16 -9.65 8.76 -32.03
C ALA A 16 -9.51 8.68 -30.50
N LEU A 17 -9.94 7.55 -29.93
CA LEU A 17 -9.54 7.13 -28.60
C LEU A 17 -8.02 7.06 -28.65
N ALA A 18 -7.37 8.09 -28.13
CA ALA A 18 -5.95 8.05 -27.82
C ALA A 18 -5.81 7.02 -26.70
N VAL A 19 -5.69 5.76 -27.10
CA VAL A 19 -5.07 4.73 -26.27
C VAL A 19 -3.63 5.23 -26.14
N GLY A 20 -3.34 5.97 -25.06
CA GLY A 20 -1.96 6.22 -24.68
C GLY A 20 -1.28 4.86 -24.63
N CYS A 21 -0.14 4.71 -25.30
CA CYS A 21 0.67 3.51 -25.14
C CYS A 21 1.19 3.51 -23.70
N GLN A 22 0.40 2.94 -22.80
CA GLN A 22 0.83 2.56 -21.47
C GLN A 22 1.56 1.24 -21.63
N ASP A 23 2.82 1.20 -21.25
CA ASP A 23 3.56 -0.04 -21.14
C ASP A 23 3.34 -0.63 -19.73
N ASP A 24 3.24 -1.96 -19.65
CA ASP A 24 3.22 -2.65 -18.36
C ASP A 24 4.64 -2.97 -17.93
N VAL A 25 4.95 -2.64 -16.67
CA VAL A 25 6.22 -2.98 -16.02
C VAL A 25 5.98 -4.14 -15.07
N ALA A 26 6.71 -5.23 -15.28
CA ALA A 26 6.76 -6.37 -14.37
C ALA A 26 8.06 -6.36 -13.57
N THR A 27 7.96 -6.44 -12.25
CA THR A 27 9.11 -6.42 -11.34
C THR A 27 9.05 -7.65 -10.45
N PRO A 28 10.07 -8.53 -10.45
CA PRO A 28 10.10 -9.66 -9.52
C PRO A 28 10.04 -9.18 -8.07
N PHE A 29 9.16 -9.77 -7.27
CA PHE A 29 9.17 -9.55 -5.83
C PHE A 29 10.35 -10.34 -5.22
N PRO A 30 11.37 -9.68 -4.63
CA PRO A 30 12.48 -10.36 -3.98
C PRO A 30 12.00 -11.34 -2.89
N ASP A 31 12.73 -12.44 -2.74
CA ASP A 31 12.52 -13.40 -1.66
C ASP A 31 12.79 -12.75 -0.29
N GLY A 32 12.20 -13.35 0.75
CA GLY A 32 12.44 -12.96 2.14
C GLY A 32 11.58 -11.79 2.62
N LEU A 33 11.76 -11.45 3.89
CA LEU A 33 11.00 -10.42 4.62
C LEU A 33 11.91 -9.41 5.30
N GLU A 34 13.19 -9.37 4.90
CA GLU A 34 14.13 -8.37 5.37
C GLU A 34 13.61 -6.97 5.02
N PRO A 35 13.75 -5.99 5.93
CA PRO A 35 13.44 -4.59 5.67
C PRO A 35 14.09 -4.12 4.37
N ILE A 36 13.38 -3.28 3.60
CA ILE A 36 13.99 -2.70 2.39
C ILE A 36 15.12 -1.73 2.75
N GLU A 37 15.03 -1.09 3.92
CA GLU A 37 16.09 -0.33 4.58
C GLU A 37 15.73 -0.12 6.06
N ASP A 38 16.68 0.42 6.84
CA ASP A 38 16.44 0.78 8.24
C ASP A 38 15.55 2.03 8.35
N ASN A 39 14.64 2.03 9.33
CA ASN A 39 13.83 3.21 9.65
C ASN A 39 14.65 4.20 10.52
N PRO A 40 14.97 5.41 10.04
CA PRO A 40 15.82 6.36 10.73
C PRO A 40 15.10 7.12 11.86
N LEU A 41 13.78 7.01 11.98
CA LEU A 41 13.04 7.67 13.04
C LEU A 41 13.42 7.07 14.40
N PRO A 42 13.77 7.89 15.40
CA PRO A 42 14.04 7.40 16.74
C PRO A 42 12.77 6.85 17.38
N ALA A 43 12.92 5.86 18.27
CA ALA A 43 11.83 5.44 19.15
C ALA A 43 11.37 6.60 20.05
N ASP A 44 10.07 6.67 20.32
CA ASP A 44 9.51 7.63 21.28
C ASP A 44 9.49 7.03 22.67
N ALA A 45 10.25 7.60 23.60
CA ALA A 45 10.30 7.15 24.99
C ALA A 45 8.96 7.26 25.73
N THR A 46 8.00 8.06 25.24
CA THR A 46 6.67 8.15 25.85
C THR A 46 5.70 7.08 25.38
N HIS A 47 6.03 6.40 24.27
CA HIS A 47 5.16 5.45 23.57
C HIS A 47 3.75 6.03 23.35
N ALA A 48 3.61 7.31 23.02
CA ALA A 48 2.30 7.88 22.74
C ALA A 48 1.70 7.21 21.49
N GLU A 49 0.38 7.02 21.44
CA GLU A 49 -0.33 6.53 20.25
C GLU A 49 -0.44 7.63 19.18
N LEU A 50 0.72 8.16 18.77
CA LEU A 50 0.87 9.19 17.76
C LEU A 50 1.75 8.68 16.64
N PHE A 51 1.40 9.07 15.42
CA PHE A 51 2.21 8.82 14.25
C PHE A 51 3.31 9.88 14.13
N ALA A 52 4.57 9.44 14.07
CA ALA A 52 5.69 10.26 13.66
C ALA A 52 6.06 9.91 12.21
N GLY A 53 6.10 10.92 11.35
CA GLY A 53 6.43 10.78 9.95
C GLY A 53 7.67 11.58 9.57
N ALA A 54 8.49 11.03 8.68
CA ALA A 54 9.57 11.76 8.01
C ALA A 54 9.63 11.37 6.55
N THR A 55 10.19 12.27 5.76
CA THR A 55 10.28 12.11 4.32
C THR A 55 11.68 12.45 3.87
N LEU A 56 12.15 11.78 2.82
CA LEU A 56 13.44 12.06 2.23
C LEU A 56 13.33 12.08 0.72
N ASP A 57 13.51 13.27 0.15
CA ASP A 57 13.54 13.46 -1.29
C ASP A 57 14.78 12.80 -1.91
N GLY A 58 14.64 12.29 -3.13
CA GLY A 58 15.68 11.53 -3.83
C GLY A 58 15.28 11.17 -5.25
N ASP A 59 15.88 10.09 -5.76
CA ASP A 59 15.46 9.41 -7.01
C ASP A 59 14.03 8.87 -6.92
N ARG A 60 13.59 8.54 -5.71
CA ARG A 60 12.23 8.12 -5.35
C ARG A 60 11.75 8.87 -4.11
N ILE A 61 10.43 8.94 -3.94
CA ILE A 61 9.82 9.39 -2.68
C ILE A 61 10.12 8.32 -1.64
N ARG A 62 10.70 8.72 -0.51
CA ARG A 62 10.91 7.84 0.65
C ARG A 62 10.18 8.41 1.84
N VAL A 63 9.38 7.57 2.47
CA VAL A 63 8.60 7.88 3.66
C VAL A 63 8.97 6.90 4.76
N TYR A 64 9.16 7.45 5.95
CA TYR A 64 9.38 6.71 7.17
C TYR A 64 8.26 7.05 8.13
N GLY A 65 7.69 6.01 8.75
CA GLY A 65 6.67 6.15 9.77
C GLY A 65 7.07 5.42 11.02
N ARG A 66 6.76 5.95 12.19
CA ARG A 66 6.87 5.24 13.46
C ARG A 66 5.70 5.61 14.35
N GLY A 67 5.08 4.63 15.00
CA GLY A 67 4.00 4.87 15.94
C GLY A 67 3.86 3.72 16.92
N TYR A 68 3.02 3.94 17.93
CA TYR A 68 2.77 2.96 18.99
C TYR A 68 1.28 2.68 19.10
N VAL A 69 0.94 1.44 19.44
CA VAL A 69 -0.43 1.02 19.74
C VAL A 69 -0.45 0.41 21.13
N HIS A 70 -1.32 0.91 22.01
CA HIS A 70 -1.51 0.44 23.39
C HIS A 70 -2.35 -0.83 23.40
N ALA A 71 -1.83 -1.86 22.74
CA ALA A 71 -2.32 -3.23 22.77
C ALA A 71 -1.16 -4.22 22.67
N ALA A 72 -1.43 -5.47 23.02
CA ALA A 72 -0.44 -6.53 22.92
C ALA A 72 -0.02 -6.79 21.46
N PRO A 73 1.27 -7.09 21.18
CA PRO A 73 1.79 -7.33 19.83
C PRO A 73 1.02 -8.38 19.03
N ALA A 74 0.56 -9.46 19.67
CA ALA A 74 -0.25 -10.48 19.03
C ALA A 74 -1.60 -9.94 18.50
N VAL A 75 -2.23 -9.01 19.23
CA VAL A 75 -3.50 -8.39 18.81
C VAL A 75 -3.29 -7.48 17.62
N VAL A 76 -2.28 -6.61 17.69
CA VAL A 76 -1.93 -5.70 16.59
C VAL A 76 -1.54 -6.49 15.34
N TRP A 77 -0.73 -7.54 15.49
CA TRP A 77 -0.33 -8.41 14.39
C TRP A 77 -1.51 -9.09 13.71
N ALA A 78 -2.46 -9.62 14.48
CA ALA A 78 -3.68 -10.20 13.93
C ALA A 78 -4.48 -9.17 13.12
N VAL A 79 -4.58 -7.92 13.58
CA VAL A 79 -5.25 -6.83 12.86
C VAL A 79 -4.58 -6.55 11.52
N THR A 80 -3.25 -6.52 11.45
CA THR A 80 -2.52 -6.26 10.20
C THR A 80 -2.74 -7.32 9.11
N LYS A 81 -3.31 -8.49 9.44
CA LYS A 81 -3.63 -9.54 8.45
C LYS A 81 -4.88 -9.26 7.64
N ASP A 82 -5.73 -8.32 8.08
CA ASP A 82 -6.92 -7.88 7.36
C ASP A 82 -6.52 -6.90 6.25
N PRO A 83 -6.65 -7.27 4.96
CA PRO A 83 -6.25 -6.39 3.87
C PRO A 83 -6.99 -5.06 3.88
N THR A 84 -8.23 -5.01 4.38
CA THR A 84 -9.00 -3.76 4.42
C THR A 84 -8.38 -2.70 5.32
N VAL A 85 -7.45 -3.08 6.20
CA VAL A 85 -6.71 -2.19 7.10
C VAL A 85 -5.41 -1.71 6.48
N MET A 86 -4.81 -2.52 5.60
CA MET A 86 -3.42 -2.35 5.15
C MET A 86 -3.31 -1.67 3.79
N ILE A 87 -4.27 -1.93 2.89
CA ILE A 87 -4.18 -1.53 1.48
C ILE A 87 -4.50 -0.05 1.29
N ALA A 88 -3.88 0.55 0.26
CA ALA A 88 -4.13 1.94 -0.11
C ALA A 88 -5.54 2.10 -0.68
N SER A 89 -6.45 2.74 0.08
CA SER A 89 -7.85 2.93 -0.33
C SER A 89 -8.22 4.39 -0.65
N CYS A 90 -7.44 5.36 -0.18
CA CYS A 90 -7.80 6.78 -0.25
C CYS A 90 -7.60 7.45 -1.61
N ARG A 91 -6.74 6.88 -2.45
CA ARG A 91 -6.37 7.43 -3.76
C ARG A 91 -6.67 6.43 -4.90
N THR A 92 -7.49 5.43 -4.64
CA THR A 92 -7.82 4.34 -5.57
C THR A 92 -9.33 4.20 -5.71
N SER A 93 -9.80 3.93 -6.92
CA SER A 93 -11.22 3.80 -7.23
C SER A 93 -11.77 2.42 -6.87
N SER A 94 -10.95 1.38 -6.99
CA SER A 94 -11.28 0.03 -6.51
C SER A 94 -10.03 -0.80 -6.20
N GLN A 95 -10.22 -1.81 -5.35
CA GLN A 95 -9.20 -2.75 -4.93
C GLN A 95 -9.80 -4.16 -4.92
N THR A 96 -9.09 -5.13 -5.52
CA THR A 96 -9.48 -6.55 -5.48
C THR A 96 -8.35 -7.37 -4.87
N VAL A 97 -8.63 -8.10 -3.80
CA VAL A 97 -7.64 -8.92 -3.10
C VAL A 97 -7.77 -10.38 -3.55
N THR A 98 -6.65 -10.97 -3.94
CA THR A 98 -6.55 -12.40 -4.30
C THR A 98 -5.50 -13.07 -3.43
N ASP A 99 -5.93 -14.05 -2.65
CA ASP A 99 -5.05 -14.79 -1.75
C ASP A 99 -4.13 -15.75 -2.52
N ASN A 100 -2.87 -15.83 -2.10
CA ASN A 100 -1.87 -16.77 -2.62
C ASN A 100 -1.76 -16.80 -4.16
N ALA A 101 -1.80 -15.62 -4.79
CA ALA A 101 -1.83 -15.50 -6.24
C ALA A 101 -0.45 -15.68 -6.91
N GLU A 102 0.65 -15.54 -6.15
CA GLU A 102 2.02 -15.69 -6.66
C GLU A 102 2.58 -17.10 -6.36
N PRO A 103 3.40 -17.69 -7.26
CA PRO A 103 4.13 -18.92 -6.96
C PRO A 103 5.03 -18.77 -5.72
N GLY A 104 5.01 -19.74 -4.81
CA GLY A 104 5.83 -19.72 -3.59
C GLY A 104 5.24 -18.89 -2.46
N SER A 105 4.11 -18.21 -2.67
CA SER A 105 3.44 -17.41 -1.64
C SER A 105 2.97 -18.26 -0.44
N GLU A 106 2.77 -19.57 -0.65
CA GLU A 106 2.40 -20.54 0.39
C GLU A 106 3.48 -20.76 1.46
N THR A 107 4.70 -20.29 1.21
CA THR A 107 5.81 -20.37 2.18
C THR A 107 5.74 -19.28 3.25
N TYR A 108 4.91 -18.25 3.04
CA TYR A 108 4.71 -17.15 3.97
C TYR A 108 3.49 -17.40 4.86
N GLU A 109 3.50 -16.81 6.06
CA GLU A 109 2.40 -16.95 7.02
C GLU A 109 1.07 -16.40 6.47
N ARG A 110 1.18 -15.34 5.67
CA ARG A 110 0.09 -14.76 4.89
C ARG A 110 0.67 -14.14 3.64
N ALA A 111 0.00 -14.35 2.50
CA ALA A 111 0.32 -13.66 1.27
C ALA A 111 -0.93 -13.44 0.41
N TYR A 112 -0.98 -12.29 -0.26
CA TYR A 112 -2.05 -11.93 -1.19
C TYR A 112 -1.53 -10.92 -2.21
N VAL A 113 -2.24 -10.81 -3.33
CA VAL A 113 -2.04 -9.75 -4.32
C VAL A 113 -3.25 -8.83 -4.28
N VAL A 114 -2.99 -7.53 -4.34
CA VAL A 114 -4.02 -6.50 -4.46
C VAL A 114 -3.92 -5.93 -5.86
N HIS A 115 -4.99 -6.08 -6.63
CA HIS A 115 -5.17 -5.35 -7.87
C HIS A 115 -5.81 -3.99 -7.55
N TYR A 116 -5.11 -2.90 -7.85
CA TYR A 116 -5.59 -1.54 -7.70
C TYR A 116 -6.00 -0.95 -9.04
N PHE A 117 -7.08 -0.16 -9.02
CA PHE A 117 -7.55 0.58 -10.19
C PHE A 117 -7.90 2.01 -9.80
N VAL A 118 -7.48 2.96 -10.63
CA VAL A 118 -7.80 4.40 -10.54
C VAL A 118 -8.54 4.80 -11.81
N ASP A 119 -9.76 5.30 -11.62
CA ASP A 119 -10.63 5.86 -12.66
C ASP A 119 -10.46 7.39 -12.70
N ASP A 120 -9.63 7.87 -13.62
CA ASP A 120 -9.34 9.29 -13.83
C ASP A 120 -9.22 9.59 -15.34
N LEU A 121 -8.70 10.76 -15.74
CA LEU A 121 -8.52 11.14 -17.15
C LEU A 121 -7.71 10.08 -17.94
N VAL A 122 -6.77 9.42 -17.27
CA VAL A 122 -6.07 8.22 -17.74
C VAL A 122 -6.23 7.15 -16.68
N ASN A 123 -6.78 6.00 -17.06
CA ASN A 123 -6.92 4.88 -16.15
C ASN A 123 -5.54 4.33 -15.77
N VAL A 124 -5.34 4.07 -14.48
CA VAL A 124 -4.10 3.48 -13.96
C VAL A 124 -4.46 2.22 -13.19
N GLU A 125 -3.80 1.11 -13.51
CA GLU A 125 -3.97 -0.16 -12.82
C GLU A 125 -2.63 -0.82 -12.53
N TRP A 126 -2.54 -1.51 -11.39
CA TRP A 126 -1.34 -2.25 -10.99
C TRP A 126 -1.65 -3.31 -9.95
N ASP A 127 -0.77 -4.30 -9.88
CA ASP A 127 -0.79 -5.36 -8.89
C ASP A 127 0.35 -5.16 -7.89
N ASP A 128 -0.02 -5.20 -6.61
CA ASP A 128 0.89 -5.11 -5.48
C ASP A 128 0.81 -6.42 -4.68
N ALA A 129 1.94 -7.10 -4.54
CA ALA A 129 2.00 -8.33 -3.79
C ALA A 129 2.38 -8.04 -2.35
N TRP A 130 1.75 -8.74 -1.40
CA TRP A 130 1.93 -8.57 0.03
C TRP A 130 2.32 -9.90 0.67
N ARG A 131 3.32 -9.88 1.54
CA ARG A 131 3.85 -11.06 2.24
C ARG A 131 4.08 -10.75 3.71
N TYR A 132 3.81 -11.73 4.55
CA TYR A 132 3.90 -11.60 6.01
C TYR A 132 4.62 -12.79 6.62
N GLY A 133 5.30 -12.54 7.74
CA GLY A 133 5.84 -13.60 8.57
C GLY A 133 6.21 -13.14 9.97
N THR A 134 5.96 -14.01 10.94
CA THR A 134 6.55 -13.93 12.28
C THR A 134 8.04 -14.28 12.19
N ILE A 135 8.91 -13.33 12.52
CA ILE A 135 10.37 -13.51 12.46
C ILE A 135 10.92 -13.97 13.81
N LEU A 136 10.45 -13.36 14.91
CA LEU A 136 10.83 -13.70 16.27
C LEU A 136 9.57 -13.92 17.13
N GLY A 137 9.63 -14.93 18.00
CA GLY A 137 8.49 -15.37 18.82
C GLY A 137 7.52 -16.27 18.06
N THR A 138 6.24 -16.17 18.39
CA THR A 138 5.12 -16.86 17.71
C THR A 138 3.97 -15.88 17.49
N PRO A 139 2.97 -16.17 16.64
CA PRO A 139 1.82 -15.27 16.46
C PRO A 139 1.10 -14.89 17.77
N ASP A 140 1.03 -15.80 18.75
CA ASP A 140 0.40 -15.57 20.06
C ASP A 140 1.34 -14.91 21.09
N ALA A 141 2.64 -14.93 20.84
CA ALA A 141 3.69 -14.33 21.67
C ALA A 141 4.70 -13.64 20.76
N LEU A 142 4.22 -12.66 20.00
CA LEU A 142 4.99 -12.01 18.94
C LEU A 142 6.08 -11.13 19.54
N GLU A 143 7.32 -11.31 19.07
CA GLU A 143 8.43 -10.39 19.35
C GLU A 143 8.73 -9.50 18.13
N LEU A 144 8.68 -10.08 16.92
CA LEU A 144 8.84 -9.36 15.66
C LEU A 144 8.01 -9.99 14.54
N GLY A 145 7.07 -9.24 13.99
CA GLY A 145 6.38 -9.53 12.74
C GLY A 145 6.89 -8.63 11.62
N MET A 146 7.01 -9.18 10.41
CA MET A 146 7.40 -8.44 9.21
C MET A 146 6.32 -8.54 8.14
N ILE A 147 6.00 -7.38 7.56
CA ILE A 147 5.14 -7.21 6.39
C ILE A 147 5.98 -6.59 5.30
N LYS A 148 5.88 -7.10 4.09
CA LYS A 148 6.55 -6.55 2.92
C LYS A 148 5.59 -6.53 1.75
N HIS A 149 5.61 -5.46 0.96
CA HIS A 149 4.87 -5.41 -0.28
C HIS A 149 5.68 -4.76 -1.40
N GLN A 150 5.29 -5.06 -2.64
CA GLN A 150 5.92 -4.50 -3.84
C GLN A 150 4.98 -4.59 -5.04
N LYS A 151 4.95 -3.52 -5.85
CA LYS A 151 4.38 -3.57 -7.19
C LYS A 151 5.08 -4.65 -8.00
N ILE A 152 4.32 -5.61 -8.51
CA ILE A 152 4.82 -6.73 -9.31
C ILE A 152 4.42 -6.63 -10.78
N GLN A 153 3.32 -5.92 -11.10
CA GLN A 153 2.83 -5.76 -12.46
C GLN A 153 2.01 -4.46 -12.60
N GLY A 154 1.91 -3.96 -13.83
CA GLY A 154 0.96 -2.91 -14.24
C GLY A 154 1.65 -1.63 -14.69
N SER A 155 0.88 -0.56 -14.69
CA SER A 155 1.21 0.72 -15.32
C SER A 155 2.62 1.25 -15.04
N ASP A 156 3.29 1.76 -16.08
CA ASP A 156 4.53 2.54 -15.98
C ASP A 156 4.34 3.94 -15.36
N PHE A 157 3.10 4.42 -15.20
CA PHE A 157 2.80 5.58 -14.36
C PHE A 157 3.24 5.39 -12.90
N ILE A 158 3.38 4.13 -12.46
CA ILE A 158 4.00 3.74 -11.19
C ILE A 158 5.19 2.84 -11.53
N ALA A 159 6.36 3.45 -11.69
CA ALA A 159 7.59 2.74 -12.03
C ALA A 159 8.03 1.81 -10.89
N PHE A 160 7.86 2.26 -9.64
CA PHE A 160 8.24 1.50 -8.46
C PHE A 160 7.31 1.81 -7.28
N SER A 161 6.92 0.78 -6.53
CA SER A 161 6.27 0.90 -5.22
C SER A 161 6.72 -0.28 -4.38
N ALA A 162 7.25 -0.03 -3.19
CA ALA A 162 7.64 -1.08 -2.25
C ALA A 162 7.64 -0.55 -0.83
N GLY A 163 7.29 -1.41 0.12
CA GLY A 163 7.24 -1.05 1.51
C GLY A 163 7.50 -2.20 2.46
N THR A 164 7.93 -1.85 3.66
CA THR A 164 8.05 -2.77 4.79
C THR A 164 7.46 -2.18 6.05
N ILE A 165 6.75 -3.01 6.79
CA ILE A 165 6.15 -2.68 8.08
C ILE A 165 6.65 -3.70 9.09
N GLN A 166 7.25 -3.20 10.16
CA GLN A 166 7.66 -4.00 11.30
C GLN A 166 6.63 -3.86 12.41
N VAL A 167 6.23 -4.97 13.01
CA VAL A 167 5.37 -5.03 14.20
C VAL A 167 6.22 -5.59 15.33
N LEU A 168 6.66 -4.72 16.24
CA LEU A 168 7.65 -5.07 17.27
C LEU A 168 7.04 -5.04 18.67
N ALA A 169 7.39 -6.04 19.48
CA ALA A 169 7.15 -5.97 20.91
C ALA A 169 8.04 -4.91 21.55
N THR A 170 7.48 -4.20 22.55
CA THR A 170 8.25 -3.32 23.42
C THR A 170 8.56 -4.03 24.75
N GLU A 171 9.24 -3.33 25.66
CA GLU A 171 9.43 -3.81 27.03
C GLU A 171 8.10 -3.92 27.81
N ASP A 172 7.07 -3.17 27.41
CA ASP A 172 5.71 -3.32 27.94
C ASP A 172 4.91 -4.29 27.06
N PRO A 173 4.41 -5.42 27.60
CA PRO A 173 3.67 -6.41 26.82
C PRO A 173 2.32 -5.90 26.29
N ASN A 174 1.86 -4.71 26.70
CA ASN A 174 0.63 -4.08 26.24
C ASN A 174 0.89 -2.91 25.28
N ILE A 175 2.13 -2.73 24.82
CA ILE A 175 2.48 -1.71 23.84
C ILE A 175 3.22 -2.37 22.68
N THR A 176 2.74 -2.09 21.48
CA THR A 176 3.33 -2.53 20.22
C THR A 176 3.89 -1.34 19.48
N GLU A 177 5.09 -1.48 18.94
CA GLU A 177 5.68 -0.50 18.04
C GLU A 177 5.43 -0.90 16.58
N LEU A 178 5.07 0.08 15.76
CA LEU A 178 4.96 -0.03 14.32
C LEU A 178 6.02 0.85 13.66
N ALA A 179 6.82 0.27 12.78
CA ALA A 179 7.80 1.01 11.98
C ALA A 179 7.56 0.75 10.49
N PHE A 180 7.37 1.82 9.73
CA PHE A 180 7.05 1.83 8.32
C PHE A 180 8.20 2.39 7.50
N VAL A 181 8.47 1.79 6.35
CA VAL A 181 9.38 2.30 5.34
C VAL A 181 8.69 2.10 3.99
N GLU A 182 8.43 3.19 3.28
CA GLU A 182 7.75 3.19 1.98
C GLU A 182 8.55 3.92 0.93
N HIS A 183 8.68 3.32 -0.24
CA HIS A 183 9.37 3.86 -1.40
C HIS A 183 8.41 3.92 -2.59
N LEU A 184 8.29 5.08 -3.22
CA LEU A 184 7.43 5.27 -4.40
C LEU A 184 8.14 6.06 -5.49
N GLU A 185 8.03 5.57 -6.72
CA GLU A 185 8.38 6.27 -7.95
C GLU A 185 7.16 6.23 -8.87
N ALA A 186 6.41 7.34 -8.92
CA ALA A 186 5.19 7.43 -9.72
C ALA A 186 5.01 8.85 -10.28
N ILE A 187 4.37 8.93 -11.43
CA ILE A 187 4.02 10.19 -12.09
C ILE A 187 2.97 10.91 -11.22
N GLN A 188 3.22 12.18 -10.91
CA GLN A 188 2.36 13.05 -10.10
C GLN A 188 2.17 12.67 -8.62
N ALA A 189 2.80 11.60 -8.12
CA ALA A 189 2.80 11.34 -6.69
C ALA A 189 3.57 12.43 -5.95
N THR A 190 3.05 12.84 -4.79
CA THR A 190 3.73 13.76 -3.90
C THR A 190 4.16 13.07 -2.62
N THR A 191 5.18 13.61 -1.98
CA THR A 191 5.64 13.17 -0.66
C THR A 191 4.50 13.21 0.38
N ASP A 192 3.60 14.20 0.30
CA ASP A 192 2.44 14.31 1.18
C ASP A 192 1.42 13.19 0.94
N ASP A 193 1.23 12.76 -0.31
CA ASP A 193 0.32 11.65 -0.64
C ASP A 193 0.80 10.34 -0.01
N VAL A 194 2.10 10.04 -0.15
CA VAL A 194 2.68 8.81 0.40
C VAL A 194 2.69 8.86 1.92
N LEU A 195 3.10 9.99 2.50
CA LEU A 195 3.08 10.17 3.95
C LEU A 195 1.67 10.05 4.52
N GLY A 196 0.68 10.67 3.88
CA GLY A 196 -0.73 10.57 4.25
C GLY A 196 -1.24 9.14 4.15
N SER A 197 -0.84 8.38 3.13
CA SER A 197 -1.20 6.97 3.01
C SER A 197 -0.62 6.12 4.15
N VAL A 198 0.67 6.30 4.49
CA VAL A 198 1.30 5.58 5.61
C VAL A 198 0.65 5.93 6.94
N GLN A 199 0.39 7.22 7.16
CA GLN A 199 -0.33 7.68 8.35
C GLN A 199 -1.72 7.06 8.44
N HIS A 200 -2.46 7.02 7.33
CA HIS A 200 -3.78 6.40 7.28
C HIS A 200 -3.75 4.90 7.57
N THR A 201 -2.74 4.16 7.09
CA THR A 201 -2.54 2.75 7.45
C THR A 201 -2.29 2.59 8.95
N TYR A 202 -1.42 3.42 9.54
CA TYR A 202 -1.21 3.43 11.00
C TYR A 202 -2.50 3.70 11.76
N GLU A 203 -3.24 4.75 11.39
CA GLU A 203 -4.50 5.12 12.04
C GLU A 203 -5.57 4.04 11.88
N SER A 204 -5.59 3.33 10.74
CA SER A 204 -6.46 2.19 10.51
C SER A 204 -6.09 1.02 11.43
N ILE A 205 -4.81 0.68 11.57
CA ILE A 205 -4.36 -0.37 12.50
C ILE A 205 -4.75 0.00 13.93
N LEU A 206 -4.50 1.24 14.34
CA LEU A 206 -4.84 1.76 15.67
C LEU A 206 -6.34 1.65 15.94
N ALA A 207 -7.18 2.20 15.06
CA ALA A 207 -8.63 2.18 15.21
C ALA A 207 -9.18 0.75 15.26
N ARG A 208 -8.74 -0.12 14.35
CA ARG A 208 -9.19 -1.53 14.28
C ARG A 208 -8.74 -2.34 15.50
N THR A 209 -7.56 -2.05 16.05
CA THR A 209 -7.08 -2.66 17.29
C THR A 209 -7.97 -2.29 18.48
N HIS A 210 -8.44 -1.04 18.54
CA HIS A 210 -9.36 -0.57 19.58
C HIS A 210 -10.83 -0.92 19.34
N GLY A 211 -11.13 -1.66 18.26
CA GLY A 211 -12.47 -2.15 17.94
C GLY A 211 -13.33 -1.19 17.11
N ASP A 212 -12.75 -0.09 16.63
CA ASP A 212 -13.42 0.86 15.76
C ASP A 212 -13.36 0.42 14.27
N GLY A 213 -14.00 1.21 13.40
CA GLY A 213 -13.86 1.08 11.95
C GLY A 213 -12.63 1.84 11.43
N ASN A 214 -12.26 1.64 10.16
CA ASN A 214 -11.21 2.46 9.55
C ASN A 214 -11.61 3.95 9.60
N PRO A 215 -10.65 4.84 9.87
CA PRO A 215 -10.88 6.27 9.79
C PRO A 215 -11.26 6.68 8.35
N PRO A 216 -11.89 7.85 8.16
CA PRO A 216 -12.03 8.42 6.82
C PRO A 216 -10.66 8.76 6.25
N CYS A 217 -10.59 8.82 4.92
CA CYS A 217 -9.40 9.30 4.23
C CYS A 217 -9.11 10.78 4.54
N PRO A 218 -7.83 11.16 4.69
CA PRO A 218 -7.41 12.53 4.99
C PRO A 218 -7.65 13.51 3.83
#